data_AF-A0A1F2RMK4-F1
#
_entry.id   AF-A0A1F2RMK4-F1
#
_cell.length_a   1.000
_cell.length_b   1.000
_cell.length_c   1.000
_cell.angle_alpha   90.00
_cell.angle_beta   90.00
_cell.angle_gamma   90.00
#
_symmetry.space_group_name_H-M   'P 1'
#
loop_
_entity.id
_entity.type
_entity.pdbx_description
1 polymer ?
#
loop_
_entity_poly.entity_id
_entity_poly.type
_entity_poly.pdbx_seq_one_letter_code
_entity_poly.pdbx_strand_id
1 'polypeptide(L)' 'MSVRISFANLEKMMKECAPGCTIRLATHSRVVTFGNLVFRTLPKYDEIDINYIRKLVRSLEIDRECAERHLPQLKKH' A
#
# COMPACT_ATOMS: atom_id res chain seq x y z
N MET A 1 2.43 -6.96 -19.01
CA MET A 1 1.26 -6.47 -18.25
C MET A 1 1.65 -6.38 -16.79
N SER A 2 1.47 -5.23 -16.14
CA SER A 2 1.64 -5.13 -14.69
C SER A 2 0.33 -5.39 -13.97
N VAL A 3 0.41 -6.05 -12.81
CA VAL A 3 -0.76 -6.36 -11.99
C VAL A 3 -1.21 -5.08 -11.29
N ARG A 4 -2.50 -4.75 -11.42
CA ARG A 4 -3.13 -3.63 -10.74
C ARG A 4 -4.02 -4.12 -9.61
N ILE A 5 -4.01 -3.38 -8.51
CA ILE A 5 -4.81 -3.65 -7.31
C ILE A 5 -5.69 -2.44 -7.06
N SER A 6 -6.95 -2.68 -6.69
CA SER A 6 -7.86 -1.59 -6.33
C SER A 6 -7.42 -0.92 -5.03
N PHE A 7 -7.61 0.39 -4.94
CA PHE A 7 -7.32 1.17 -3.74
C PHE A 7 -8.13 0.65 -2.54
N ALA A 8 -9.37 0.21 -2.75
CA ALA A 8 -10.18 -0.42 -1.71
C ALA A 8 -9.53 -1.69 -1.11
N ASN A 9 -8.91 -2.53 -1.93
CA ASN A 9 -8.19 -3.71 -1.45
C ASN A 9 -6.92 -3.32 -0.68
N LEU A 10 -6.22 -2.27 -1.15
CA LEU A 10 -5.09 -1.70 -0.41
C LEU A 10 -5.53 -1.15 0.95
N GLU A 11 -6.62 -0.38 1.02
CA GLU A 11 -7.15 0.16 2.27
C GLU A 11 -7.53 -0.94 3.25
N LYS A 12 -8.16 -2.03 2.77
CA LYS A 12 -8.47 -3.18 3.61
C LYS A 12 -7.20 -3.82 4.19
N MET A 13 -6.20 -4.07 3.35
CA MET A 13 -4.90 -4.58 3.80
C MET A 13 -4.26 -3.64 4.84
N MET A 14 -4.27 -2.33 4.59
CA MET A 14 -3.68 -1.34 5.49
C MET A 14 -4.38 -1.28 6.85
N LYS A 15 -5.71 -1.42 6.89
CA LYS A 15 -6.48 -1.47 8.14
C LYS A 15 -6.10 -2.66 9.02
N GLU A 16 -5.82 -3.80 8.42
CA GLU A 16 -5.51 -5.04 9.15
C GLU A 16 -4.01 -5.18 9.46
N CYS A 17 -3.13 -4.88 8.50
CA CYS A 17 -1.67 -5.08 8.63
C CYS A 17 -0.91 -3.87 9.15
N ALA A 18 -1.51 -2.68 9.15
CA ALA A 18 -0.89 -1.44 9.62
C ALA A 18 -1.90 -0.62 10.46
N PRO A 19 -2.40 -1.17 11.58
CA PRO A 19 -3.43 -0.51 12.39
C PRO A 19 -2.93 0.85 12.89
N GLY A 20 -3.72 1.90 12.65
CA GLY A 20 -3.33 3.28 12.96
C GLY A 20 -2.57 3.99 11.82
N CYS A 21 -2.40 3.36 10.67
CA CYS A 21 -1.94 4.09 9.48
C CYS A 21 -2.98 5.13 9.05
N THR A 22 -2.50 6.18 8.41
CA THR A 22 -3.34 7.21 7.81
C THR A 22 -3.02 7.33 6.33
N ILE A 23 -4.07 7.47 5.51
CA ILE A 23 -3.94 7.70 4.07
C ILE A 23 -4.63 9.02 3.76
N ARG A 24 -3.87 9.99 3.27
CA ARG A 24 -4.37 11.32 2.90
C ARG A 24 -4.13 11.57 1.42
N LEU A 25 -5.11 12.15 0.73
CA LEU A 25 -4.92 12.66 -0.62
C LEU A 25 -4.15 14.00 -0.57
N ALA A 26 -3.05 14.07 -1.30
CA ALA A 26 -2.33 15.30 -1.65
C ALA A 26 -2.55 15.64 -3.14
N THR A 27 -1.99 16.75 -3.61
CA THR A 27 -2.28 17.33 -4.94
C THR A 27 -2.13 16.33 -6.10
N HIS A 28 -1.08 15.51 -6.07
CA HIS A 28 -0.77 14.56 -7.16
C HIS A 28 -0.66 13.09 -6.73
N SER A 29 -0.64 12.82 -5.42
CA SER A 29 -0.42 11.49 -4.85
C SER A 29 -1.18 11.33 -3.54
N ARG A 30 -1.32 10.09 -3.07
CA ARG A 30 -1.71 9.77 -1.71
C ARG A 30 -0.45 9.69 -0.85
N VAL A 31 -0.54 10.24 0.36
CA VAL A 31 0.47 10.16 1.40
C VAL A 31 -0.01 9.17 2.44
N VAL A 32 0.81 8.16 2.72
CA VAL A 32 0.54 7.14 3.71
C VAL A 32 1.53 7.30 4.85
N THR A 33 1.02 7.42 6.07
CA THR A 33 1.84 7.53 7.28
C THR A 33 1.52 6.35 8.19
N PHE A 34 2.55 5.70 8.72
CA PHE A 34 2.41 4.61 9.69
C PHE A 34 3.57 4.69 10.70
N GLY A 35 3.25 4.83 11.99
CA GLY A 35 4.25 5.17 13.00
C GLY A 35 4.97 6.48 12.66
N ASN A 36 6.30 6.43 12.61
CA ASN A 36 7.17 7.56 12.20
C ASN A 36 7.56 7.52 10.72
N LEU A 37 7.01 6.59 9.93
CA LEU A 37 7.35 6.38 8.52
C LEU A 37 6.30 7.01 7.62
N VAL A 38 6.75 7.58 6.49
CA VAL A 38 5.89 8.27 5.53
C VAL A 38 6.22 7.86 4.10
N PHE A 39 5.20 7.40 3.36
CA PHE A 39 5.26 7.08 1.95
C PHE A 39 4.43 8.09 1.13
N ARG A 40 5.09 8.95 0.35
CA ARG A 40 4.44 10.11 -0.32
C ARG A 40 4.10 9.90 -1.79
N THR A 41 4.49 8.77 -2.36
CA THR A 41 4.46 8.51 -3.80
C THR A 41 3.37 7.51 -4.19
N LEU A 42 2.36 7.28 -3.35
CA LEU A 42 1.27 6.37 -3.70
C LEU A 42 0.40 7.04 -4.79
N PRO A 43 0.10 6.39 -5.91
CA PRO A 43 -0.76 6.96 -6.93
C PRO A 43 -2.15 7.34 -6.38
N LYS A 44 -2.73 8.44 -6.90
CA LYS A 44 -4.09 8.88 -6.56
C LYS A 44 -5.21 8.15 -7.33
N TYR A 45 -4.85 7.26 -8.25
CA TYR A 45 -5.79 6.46 -9.04
C TYR A 45 -6.39 5.33 -8.21
N ASP A 46 -7.58 4.86 -8.60
CA ASP A 46 -8.24 3.74 -7.91
C ASP A 46 -7.57 2.40 -8.24
N GLU A 47 -6.89 2.30 -9.38
CA GLU A 47 -6.04 1.16 -9.69
C GLU A 47 -4.57 1.52 -9.47
N ILE A 48 -3.91 0.76 -8.61
CA ILE A 48 -2.52 0.98 -8.22
C ILE A 48 -1.69 -0.20 -8.70
N ASP A 49 -0.59 0.10 -9.38
CA ASP A 49 0.37 -0.92 -9.79
C ASP A 49 0.98 -1.60 -8.57
N ILE A 50 1.07 -2.94 -8.61
CA ILE A 50 1.59 -3.75 -7.51
C ILE A 50 2.99 -3.32 -7.06
N ASN A 51 3.80 -2.73 -7.96
CA ASN A 51 5.13 -2.25 -7.61
C ASN A 51 5.11 -1.05 -6.66
N TYR A 52 4.08 -0.19 -6.74
CA TYR A 52 3.89 0.87 -5.73
C TYR A 52 3.53 0.29 -4.37
N ILE A 53 2.70 -0.76 -4.35
CA ILE A 53 2.30 -1.44 -3.11
C ILE A 53 3.49 -2.14 -2.47
N ARG A 54 4.34 -2.83 -3.26
CA ARG A 54 5.59 -3.43 -2.77
C ARG A 54 6.53 -2.38 -2.16
N LYS A 55 6.69 -1.24 -2.85
CA LYS A 55 7.49 -0.13 -2.33
C LYS A 55 6.90 0.43 -1.04
N LEU A 56 5.58 0.58 -0.96
CA LEU A 56 4.87 1.04 0.23
C LEU A 56 5.09 0.08 1.41
N VAL A 57 4.83 -1.22 1.23
CA VAL A 57 5.00 -2.25 2.28
C VAL A 57 6.44 -2.23 2.80
N ARG A 58 7.43 -2.16 1.91
CA ARG A 58 8.84 -2.06 2.28
C ARG A 58 9.18 -0.75 3.00
N SER A 59 8.66 0.39 2.53
CA SER A 59 9.01 1.72 3.07
C SER A 59 8.36 2.01 4.41
N LEU A 60 7.21 1.38 4.68
CA LEU A 60 6.47 1.52 5.93
C LEU A 60 6.72 0.33 6.88
N GLU A 61 7.65 -0.57 6.54
CA GLU A 61 8.00 -1.75 7.33
C GLU A 61 6.77 -2.59 7.75
N ILE A 62 5.78 -2.67 6.87
CA ILE A 62 4.56 -3.47 7.09
C ILE A 62 4.94 -4.94 6.98
N ASP A 63 4.39 -5.77 7.87
CA ASP A 63 4.58 -7.21 7.82
C ASP A 63 4.19 -7.77 6.44
N ARG A 64 5.19 -8.35 5.77
CA ARG A 64 5.04 -8.88 4.42
C ARG A 64 4.10 -10.08 4.40
N GLU A 65 4.13 -10.93 5.43
CA GLU A 65 3.25 -12.08 5.47
C GLU A 65 1.78 -11.66 5.59
N CYS A 66 1.48 -10.70 6.46
CA CYS A 66 0.15 -10.11 6.55
C CYS A 66 -0.28 -9.51 5.20
N ALA A 67 0.56 -8.67 4.59
CA ALA A 67 0.26 -8.05 3.30
C ALA A 67 -0.04 -9.08 2.21
N GLU A 68 0.73 -10.18 2.14
CA GLU A 68 0.55 -11.27 1.18
C GLU A 68 -0.73 -12.08 1.39
N ARG A 69 -1.25 -12.19 2.61
CA ARG A 69 -2.56 -12.84 2.88
C ARG A 69 -3.71 -12.06 2.26
N HIS A 70 -3.63 -10.73 2.26
CA HIS A 70 -4.63 -9.85 1.66
C HIS A 70 -4.41 -9.65 0.16
N LEU A 71 -3.15 -9.56 -0.27
CA LEU A 71 -2.74 -9.31 -1.65
C LEU A 71 -1.75 -10.40 -2.09
N PRO A 72 -2.20 -11.60 -2.48
CA PRO A 72 -1.34 -12.71 -2.88
C PRO A 72 -0.39 -12.38 -4.05
N GLN A 73 -0.71 -11.35 -4.83
CA GLN A 73 0.10 -10.87 -5.95
C GLN A 73 1.45 -10.29 -5.50
N LEU A 74 1.61 -9.99 -4.21
CA LEU A 74 2.88 -9.56 -3.61
C LEU A 74 3.94 -10.67 -3.57
N LYS A 75 3.55 -11.96 -3.58
CA LYS A 75 4.48 -13.10 -3.54
C LYS A 75 5.34 -13.28 -4.79
N LYS A 76 4.88 -12.82 -5.96
CA LYS A 76 5.58 -13.09 -7.22
C LYS A 76 6.89 -12.29 -7.32
N HIS A 77 8.00 -13.01 -7.23
CA HIS A 77 9.34 -12.61 -7.67
C HIS A 77 9.35 -12.23 -9.15
#